data_AF-A0A835S984-F1
#
_entry.id   AF-A0A835S984-F1
#
_cell.length_a   1.000
_cell.length_b   1.000
_cell.length_c   1.000
_cell.angle_alpha   90.00
_cell.angle_beta   90.00
_cell.angle_gamma   90.00
#
_symmetry.space_group_name_H-M   'P 1'
#
loop_
_entity.id
_entity.type
_entity.pdbx_description
1 polymer ?
#
loop_
_entity_poly.entity_id
_entity_poly.type
_entity_poly.pdbx_seq_one_letter_code
_entity_poly.pdbx_strand_id
1 'polypeptide(L)'
;MVISKLIVSIFALFLLCLFSEPALSATFTVSNSCPFAVWPGLLSGAGTPPLSTTGFLLNPGESRAVEVPPSWSGRLWGRTLCSADPSTGRFSCDTGDCGSGTAECSGRGATPPATLAEFTLNGSGGMDFFDVSLVDGYNLPVLLAPQGGSGVGCASTGCLADLNELCPYDLRVFEDGGETVACRSACEAFGSPQYCCSGAYGGPDTCKPSAYSEFFKNACPRAYSYAYDDATSTFTCSAGTSYQITFCPTTAVAHSAQRPRESNEPVRPRAARTSTTRARMRFQASRENAAFLLGILDRLAEDRGEGDGGLRRRPEGGVKEEVVFSRGEFGIQRRKSVFKMSASRFIKCVTVGDGAVGKTCMLISYTSNTFPTDYVPTVFDNFSANVVVDGSTVNLGLWDTAGQEDYNRLRPLSYRGADVFLLAFSLISKASYENVAKKWIPELKHYAPGVPIILVGTKLDLRDDQQFFIDHPGAVPISTAQGEELRKTIGAPAYIECSSKTQQNVKAVFDAAIKVVLQPPKQKKKKKKVQKPCSIL
;
A
#
# COMPACT_ATOMS: atom_id res chain seq x y z
N MET A 1 10.52 57.29 -7.09
CA MET A 1 9.63 56.16 -7.46
C MET A 1 10.26 54.78 -7.32
N VAL A 2 11.59 54.64 -7.37
CA VAL A 2 12.30 53.34 -7.24
C VAL A 2 12.39 52.86 -5.77
N ILE A 3 12.66 53.77 -4.83
CA ILE A 3 12.81 53.46 -3.40
C ILE A 3 11.49 52.94 -2.78
N SER A 4 10.35 53.52 -3.16
CA SER A 4 9.03 53.08 -2.69
C SER A 4 8.68 51.66 -3.15
N LYS A 5 9.07 51.26 -4.36
CA LYS A 5 8.87 49.89 -4.85
C LYS A 5 9.77 48.87 -4.14
N LEU A 6 10.99 49.27 -3.77
CA LEU A 6 11.92 48.43 -3.04
C LEU A 6 11.44 48.16 -1.60
N ILE A 7 10.94 49.19 -0.92
CA ILE A 7 10.39 49.06 0.44
C ILE A 7 9.14 48.16 0.44
N VAL A 8 8.24 48.31 -0.54
CA VAL A 8 7.05 47.45 -0.66
C VAL A 8 7.43 46.00 -0.95
N SER A 9 8.43 45.73 -1.80
CA SER A 9 8.91 44.37 -2.05
C SER A 9 9.58 43.75 -0.81
N ILE A 10 10.37 44.51 -0.06
CA ILE A 10 11.01 44.01 1.17
C ILE A 10 9.95 43.73 2.24
N PHE A 11 8.95 44.60 2.38
CA PHE A 11 7.86 44.41 3.34
C PHE A 11 6.95 43.22 2.96
N ALA A 12 6.70 43.01 1.66
CA ALA A 12 5.98 41.84 1.17
C ALA A 12 6.76 40.53 1.39
N LEU A 13 8.08 40.54 1.18
CA LEU A 13 8.95 39.40 1.46
C LEU A 13 9.03 39.09 2.97
N PHE A 14 9.08 40.14 3.79
CA PHE A 14 9.07 40.02 5.26
C PHE A 14 7.73 39.49 5.78
N LEU A 15 6.59 39.96 5.24
CA LEU A 15 5.28 39.37 5.55
C LEU A 15 5.20 37.90 5.11
N LEU A 16 5.72 37.54 3.92
CA LEU A 16 5.77 36.15 3.44
C LEU A 16 6.56 35.22 4.39
N CYS A 17 7.66 35.71 4.96
CA CYS A 17 8.42 34.96 5.98
C CYS A 17 7.74 34.90 7.35
N LEU A 18 6.85 35.85 7.68
CA LEU A 18 6.07 35.84 8.93
C LEU A 18 4.84 34.89 8.88
N PHE A 19 4.43 34.46 7.68
CA PHE A 19 3.32 33.51 7.48
C PHE A 19 3.76 32.09 7.07
N SER A 20 5.06 31.81 6.96
CA SER A 20 5.52 30.43 6.89
C SER A 20 5.46 29.83 8.28
N GLU A 21 4.44 29.02 8.56
CA GLU A 21 4.52 28.10 9.69
C GLU A 21 5.79 27.25 9.49
N PRO A 22 6.70 27.18 10.48
CA PRO A 22 7.84 26.30 10.38
C PRO A 22 7.29 24.89 10.18
N ALA A 23 7.58 24.30 9.03
CA ALA A 23 7.23 22.92 8.80
C ALA A 23 8.06 22.10 9.81
N LEU A 24 7.39 21.55 10.83
CA LEU A 24 8.04 20.75 11.86
C LEU A 24 8.58 19.49 11.17
N SER A 25 9.88 19.50 10.86
CA SER A 25 10.63 18.33 10.41
C SER A 25 10.66 17.34 11.56
N ALA A 26 10.34 16.08 11.28
CA ALA A 26 10.54 15.00 12.23
C ALA A 26 11.93 14.40 12.02
N THR A 27 12.50 13.82 13.08
CA THR A 27 13.78 13.11 12.99
C THR A 27 13.56 11.66 13.37
N PHE A 28 14.10 10.75 12.56
CA PHE A 28 14.24 9.34 12.92
C PHE A 28 15.63 9.11 13.51
N THR A 29 15.70 8.69 14.76
CA THR A 29 16.94 8.26 15.40
C THR A 29 17.00 6.74 15.36
N VAL A 30 17.82 6.21 14.48
CA VAL A 30 17.99 4.76 14.25
C VAL A 30 19.18 4.28 15.07
N SER A 31 18.97 3.35 15.99
CA SER A 31 19.99 2.85 16.92
C SER A 31 20.16 1.34 16.83
N ASN A 32 21.41 0.88 16.86
CA ASN A 32 21.75 -0.53 16.89
C ASN A 32 22.17 -0.95 18.30
N SER A 33 21.33 -1.72 18.99
CA SER A 33 21.67 -2.36 20.27
C SER A 33 21.96 -3.86 20.12
N CYS A 34 22.02 -4.38 18.88
CA CYS A 34 22.42 -5.74 18.61
C CYS A 34 23.92 -5.92 18.89
N PRO A 35 24.37 -7.14 19.24
CA PRO A 35 25.79 -7.43 19.42
C PRO A 35 26.58 -7.51 18.09
N PHE A 36 25.91 -7.32 16.96
CA PHE A 36 26.46 -7.38 15.60
C PHE A 36 26.10 -6.12 14.79
N ALA A 37 26.80 -5.91 13.69
CA ALA A 37 26.51 -4.83 12.76
C ALA A 37 25.16 -5.04 12.07
N VAL A 38 24.39 -3.95 11.95
CA VAL A 38 23.12 -3.91 11.22
C VAL A 38 23.24 -2.87 10.12
N TRP A 39 22.66 -3.15 8.95
CA TRP A 39 22.61 -2.20 7.86
C TRP A 39 21.16 -1.75 7.63
N PRO A 40 20.71 -0.65 8.25
CA PRO A 40 19.37 -0.14 8.03
C PRO A 40 19.11 0.12 6.54
N GLY A 41 17.91 -0.21 6.08
CA GLY A 41 17.37 0.14 4.77
C GLY A 41 16.15 1.05 4.95
N LEU A 42 16.01 2.05 4.09
CA LEU A 42 14.89 2.99 4.11
C LEU A 42 14.29 3.11 2.72
N LEU A 43 12.97 3.04 2.65
CA LEU A 43 12.21 3.20 1.42
C LEU A 43 11.14 4.26 1.59
N SER A 44 11.27 5.36 0.83
CA SER A 44 10.19 6.32 0.60
C SER A 44 9.09 5.66 -0.26
N GLY A 45 7.84 5.78 0.17
CA GLY A 45 6.66 5.37 -0.59
C GLY A 45 6.45 6.21 -1.85
N ALA A 46 5.67 5.70 -2.79
CA ALA A 46 5.39 6.39 -4.05
C ALA A 46 4.77 7.78 -3.81
N GLY A 47 5.30 8.80 -4.47
CA GLY A 47 4.82 10.18 -4.33
C GLY A 47 5.32 10.93 -3.10
N THR A 48 6.20 10.33 -2.29
CA THR A 48 6.85 10.99 -1.15
C THR A 48 8.28 11.42 -1.52
N PRO A 49 8.82 12.51 -0.94
CA PRO A 49 10.19 12.91 -1.22
C PRO A 49 11.19 11.82 -0.81
N PRO A 50 12.28 11.63 -1.59
CA PRO A 50 13.35 10.73 -1.19
C PRO A 50 14.05 11.25 0.07
N LEU A 51 14.48 10.34 0.92
CA LEU A 51 15.33 10.67 2.07
C LEU A 51 16.77 10.93 1.62
N SER A 52 17.56 11.56 2.49
CA SER A 52 18.98 11.84 2.25
C SER A 52 19.85 10.58 2.16
N THR A 53 19.36 9.45 2.69
CA THR A 53 19.96 8.12 2.60
C THR A 53 18.85 7.07 2.55
N THR A 54 19.10 5.99 1.81
CA THR A 54 18.25 4.80 1.67
C THR A 54 18.88 3.56 2.29
N GLY A 55 20.12 3.65 2.77
CA GLY A 55 20.74 2.61 3.58
C GLY A 55 22.16 2.94 4.03
N PHE A 56 22.52 2.45 5.21
CA PHE A 56 23.81 2.73 5.84
C PHE A 56 24.22 1.62 6.80
N LEU A 57 25.44 1.68 7.33
CA LEU A 57 25.96 0.79 8.37
C LEU A 57 25.71 1.40 9.76
N LEU A 58 25.34 0.57 10.73
CA LEU A 58 25.39 0.86 12.16
C LEU A 58 26.14 -0.28 12.88
N ASN A 59 27.27 0.04 13.49
CA ASN A 59 27.98 -0.89 14.39
C ASN A 59 27.22 -1.03 15.72
N PRO A 60 27.52 -2.07 16.52
CA PRO A 60 26.96 -2.22 17.86
C PRO A 60 27.11 -0.94 18.71
N GLY A 61 26.00 -0.46 19.28
CA GLY A 61 25.94 0.75 20.10
C GLY A 61 25.86 2.06 19.31
N GLU A 62 25.96 2.05 17.99
CA GLU A 62 25.85 3.27 17.19
C GLU A 62 24.40 3.71 17.00
N SER A 63 24.23 5.01 16.80
CA SER A 63 22.95 5.62 16.43
C SER A 63 23.17 6.66 15.35
N ARG A 64 22.20 6.79 14.44
CA ARG A 64 22.20 7.80 13.39
C ARG A 64 20.84 8.47 13.26
N ALA A 65 20.86 9.80 13.24
CA ALA A 65 19.69 10.61 12.92
C ALA A 65 19.49 10.71 11.41
N VAL A 66 18.24 10.57 10.98
CA VAL A 66 17.78 10.78 9.60
C VAL A 66 16.66 11.80 9.64
N GLU A 67 16.87 12.93 8.99
CA GLU A 67 15.84 13.95 8.81
C GLU A 67 14.79 13.43 7.84
N VAL A 68 13.52 13.49 8.25
CA VAL A 68 12.39 13.05 7.44
C VAL A 68 11.46 14.24 7.13
N PRO A 69 10.96 14.35 5.89
CA PRO A 69 10.03 15.41 5.53
C PRO A 69 8.81 15.43 6.46
N PRO A 70 8.21 16.62 6.72
CA PRO A 70 7.01 16.76 7.56
C PRO A 70 5.81 15.91 7.10
N SER A 71 5.81 15.48 5.84
CA SER A 71 4.85 14.52 5.30
C SER A 71 5.63 13.47 4.52
N TRP A 72 5.74 12.29 5.10
CA TRP A 72 6.51 11.18 4.58
C TRP A 72 5.78 9.88 4.90
N SER A 73 5.73 8.98 3.93
CA SER A 73 5.20 7.63 4.10
C SER A 73 6.22 6.67 3.52
N GLY A 74 6.46 5.57 4.22
CA GLY A 74 7.50 4.63 3.86
C GLY A 74 7.81 3.65 4.97
N ARG A 75 8.91 2.91 4.77
CA ARG A 75 9.31 1.82 5.66
C ARG A 75 10.80 1.82 5.91
N LEU A 76 11.16 1.27 7.06
CA LEU A 76 12.54 1.08 7.52
C LEU A 76 12.70 -0.35 8.05
N TRP A 77 13.83 -0.99 7.75
CA TRP A 77 14.15 -2.33 8.24
C TRP A 77 15.66 -2.47 8.51
N GLY A 78 16.05 -3.54 9.21
CA GLY A 78 17.45 -3.89 9.43
C GLY A 78 17.88 -5.03 8.53
N ARG A 79 19.04 -4.90 7.88
CA ARG A 79 19.71 -6.01 7.18
C ARG A 79 20.82 -6.59 8.06
N THR A 80 20.97 -7.91 8.06
CA THR A 80 22.00 -8.62 8.84
C THR A 80 22.85 -9.51 7.95
N LEU A 81 24.01 -9.93 8.45
CA LEU A 81 24.93 -10.84 7.76
C LEU A 81 25.33 -10.30 6.38
N CYS A 82 25.58 -8.99 6.32
CA CYS A 82 25.93 -8.34 5.07
C CYS A 82 27.43 -8.44 4.79
N SER A 83 27.78 -8.68 3.53
CA SER A 83 29.16 -8.67 3.06
C SER A 83 29.26 -8.08 1.66
N ALA A 84 30.45 -7.60 1.31
CA ALA A 84 30.78 -7.24 -0.06
C ALA A 84 31.61 -8.36 -0.68
N ASP A 85 31.15 -8.89 -1.81
CA ASP A 85 31.90 -9.89 -2.56
C ASP A 85 33.28 -9.31 -2.96
N PRO A 86 34.40 -9.95 -2.55
CA PRO A 86 35.73 -9.39 -2.77
C PRO A 86 36.14 -9.27 -4.24
N SER A 87 35.49 -10.03 -5.13
CA SER A 87 35.85 -10.10 -6.55
C SER A 87 35.04 -9.13 -7.42
N THR A 88 33.79 -8.87 -7.04
CA THR A 88 32.84 -8.03 -7.80
C THR A 88 32.53 -6.71 -7.09
N GLY A 89 32.86 -6.60 -5.80
CA GLY A 89 32.47 -5.47 -4.94
C GLY A 89 30.97 -5.40 -4.65
N ARG A 90 30.20 -6.41 -5.07
CA ARG A 90 28.74 -6.44 -4.91
C ARG A 90 28.41 -6.67 -3.43
N PHE A 91 27.64 -5.75 -2.85
CA PHE A 91 27.12 -5.87 -1.50
C PHE A 91 25.81 -6.66 -1.47
N SER A 92 25.70 -7.62 -0.56
CA SER A 92 24.50 -8.41 -0.31
C SER A 92 24.39 -8.78 1.16
N CYS A 93 23.17 -9.08 1.60
CA CYS A 93 22.86 -9.53 2.95
C CYS A 93 22.04 -10.82 2.92
N ASP A 94 22.16 -11.65 3.95
CA ASP A 94 21.37 -12.90 4.02
C ASP A 94 19.93 -12.63 4.43
N THR A 95 19.69 -11.57 5.22
CA THR A 95 18.34 -11.15 5.62
C THR A 95 18.06 -9.69 5.27
N GLY A 96 16.83 -9.44 4.80
CA GLY A 96 16.34 -8.10 4.46
C GLY A 96 17.04 -7.42 3.28
N ASP A 97 17.84 -8.14 2.48
CA ASP A 97 18.60 -7.55 1.37
C ASP A 97 17.68 -6.80 0.41
N CYS A 98 18.13 -5.65 -0.08
CA CYS A 98 17.33 -4.84 -1.00
C CYS A 98 17.74 -4.96 -2.46
N GLY A 99 18.67 -5.86 -2.79
CA GLY A 99 19.04 -6.21 -4.15
C GLY A 99 19.67 -5.07 -4.95
N SER A 100 20.12 -3.99 -4.29
CA SER A 100 20.76 -2.85 -4.97
C SER A 100 22.23 -3.14 -5.33
N GLY A 101 22.85 -4.14 -4.68
CA GLY A 101 24.27 -4.41 -4.82
C GLY A 101 25.17 -3.44 -4.05
N THR A 102 24.60 -2.53 -3.25
CA THR A 102 25.34 -1.54 -2.44
C THR A 102 24.68 -1.36 -1.06
N ALA A 103 25.36 -0.66 -0.14
CA ALA A 103 24.77 -0.32 1.15
C ALA A 103 23.51 0.55 1.02
N GLU A 104 23.42 1.39 0.00
CA GLU A 104 22.24 2.22 -0.30
C GLU A 104 21.19 1.40 -1.05
N CYS A 105 19.93 1.38 -0.58
CA CYS A 105 18.88 0.58 -1.21
C CYS A 105 18.30 1.19 -2.49
N SER A 106 18.58 2.47 -2.79
CA SER A 106 18.28 3.11 -4.06
C SER A 106 16.80 2.96 -4.49
N GLY A 107 15.87 3.09 -3.53
CA GLY A 107 14.43 2.98 -3.77
C GLY A 107 13.91 1.54 -3.89
N ARG A 108 14.71 0.53 -3.54
CA ARG A 108 14.28 -0.88 -3.45
C ARG A 108 13.87 -1.22 -2.02
N GLY A 109 12.86 -2.08 -1.88
CA GLY A 109 12.43 -2.61 -0.58
C GLY A 109 13.25 -3.80 -0.12
N ALA A 110 13.02 -4.23 1.12
CA ALA A 110 13.57 -5.47 1.65
C ALA A 110 13.06 -6.68 0.84
N THR A 111 13.94 -7.66 0.64
CA THR A 111 13.55 -9.02 0.29
C THR A 111 13.16 -9.73 1.58
N PRO A 112 11.92 -10.23 1.70
CA PRO A 112 11.49 -10.99 2.87
C PRO A 112 12.35 -12.25 3.12
N PRO A 113 12.50 -12.71 4.37
CA PRO A 113 11.87 -12.15 5.57
C PRO A 113 12.56 -10.90 6.15
N ALA A 114 11.75 -9.92 6.59
CA ALA A 114 12.26 -8.72 7.26
C ALA A 114 11.22 -8.12 8.21
N THR A 115 11.64 -7.81 9.44
CA THR A 115 10.85 -6.99 10.38
C THR A 115 10.79 -5.55 9.87
N LEU A 116 9.59 -5.03 9.64
CA LEU A 116 9.40 -3.67 9.09
C LEU A 116 8.93 -2.69 10.17
N ALA A 117 9.46 -1.47 10.14
CA ALA A 117 8.88 -0.30 10.81
C ALA A 117 8.24 0.58 9.75
N GLU A 118 6.93 0.80 9.83
CA GLU A 118 6.14 1.48 8.82
C GLU A 118 5.61 2.82 9.36
N PHE A 119 5.57 3.83 8.50
CA PHE A 119 5.15 5.19 8.87
C PHE A 119 4.30 5.85 7.80
N THR A 120 3.38 6.69 8.25
CA THR A 120 2.70 7.72 7.47
C THR A 120 2.61 8.97 8.34
N LEU A 121 3.56 9.89 8.14
CA LEU A 121 3.67 11.16 8.87
C LEU A 121 2.73 12.22 8.28
N ASN A 122 2.11 13.00 9.16
CA ASN A 122 1.10 14.01 8.80
C ASN A 122 0.02 13.45 7.87
N GLY A 123 -0.46 12.25 8.19
CA GLY A 123 -1.52 11.56 7.49
C GLY A 123 -2.90 12.12 7.81
N SER A 124 -3.89 11.23 7.95
CA SER A 124 -5.27 11.62 8.24
C SER A 124 -5.38 12.43 9.53
N GLY A 125 -6.09 13.56 9.46
CA GLY A 125 -6.29 14.44 10.62
C GLY A 125 -5.05 15.18 11.11
N GLY A 126 -3.95 15.20 10.34
CA GLY A 126 -2.68 15.77 10.79
C GLY A 126 -2.00 14.90 11.86
N MET A 127 -2.28 13.60 11.84
CA MET A 127 -1.69 12.61 12.74
C MET A 127 -0.67 11.76 12.00
N ASP A 128 0.38 11.39 12.69
CA ASP A 128 1.30 10.34 12.27
C ASP A 128 0.67 8.98 12.58
N PHE A 129 0.82 8.03 11.66
CA PHE A 129 0.48 6.62 11.82
C PHE A 129 1.76 5.81 11.72
N PHE A 130 1.97 4.88 12.64
CA PHE A 130 3.17 4.06 12.64
C PHE A 130 2.91 2.71 13.29
N ASP A 131 3.70 1.72 12.88
CA ASP A 131 3.61 0.36 13.38
C ASP A 131 4.92 -0.41 13.13
N VAL A 132 4.98 -1.60 13.73
CA VAL A 132 5.97 -2.61 13.38
C VAL A 132 5.21 -3.80 12.81
N SER A 133 5.70 -4.33 11.69
CA SER A 133 5.01 -5.33 10.88
C SER A 133 5.88 -6.55 10.64
N LEU A 134 5.28 -7.72 10.86
CA LEU A 134 5.82 -9.07 10.63
C LEU A 134 5.08 -9.78 9.48
N VAL A 135 4.30 -9.02 8.70
CA VAL A 135 3.60 -9.53 7.51
C VAL A 135 4.59 -10.10 6.50
N ASP A 136 5.74 -9.44 6.37
CA ASP A 136 6.87 -9.85 5.54
C ASP A 136 7.87 -10.71 6.34
N GLY A 137 7.46 -11.31 7.45
CA GLY A 137 8.30 -12.14 8.31
C GLY A 137 9.12 -11.35 9.32
N TYR A 138 10.11 -12.03 9.89
CA TYR A 138 10.94 -11.53 10.99
C TYR A 138 12.40 -11.89 10.73
N ASN A 139 13.31 -10.98 11.04
CA ASN A 139 14.75 -11.28 11.02
C ASN A 139 15.49 -10.78 12.27
N LEU A 140 15.10 -9.61 12.81
CA LEU A 140 15.61 -9.13 14.09
C LEU A 140 14.56 -8.35 14.90
N PRO A 141 14.74 -8.20 16.24
CA PRO A 141 13.85 -7.43 17.07
C PRO A 141 13.91 -5.92 16.76
N VAL A 142 12.75 -5.26 16.76
CA VAL A 142 12.61 -3.82 16.49
C VAL A 142 11.67 -3.19 17.53
N LEU A 143 12.09 -2.07 18.11
CA LEU A 143 11.25 -1.16 18.90
C LEU A 143 11.18 0.20 18.22
N LEU A 144 9.96 0.71 18.09
CA LEU A 144 9.65 2.04 17.59
C LEU A 144 9.03 2.83 18.75
N ALA A 145 9.67 3.92 19.17
CA ALA A 145 9.23 4.75 20.28
C ALA A 145 9.13 6.24 19.88
N PRO A 146 7.96 6.89 20.01
CA PRO A 146 7.84 8.33 19.78
C PRO A 146 8.59 9.14 20.85
N GLN A 147 9.22 10.24 20.45
CA GLN A 147 9.97 11.16 21.31
C GLN A 147 9.17 12.46 21.53
N GLY A 148 8.49 12.55 22.68
CA GLY A 148 7.84 13.79 23.12
C GLY A 148 6.53 14.16 22.42
N GLY A 149 6.01 13.30 21.52
CA GLY A 149 4.74 13.51 20.85
C GLY A 149 3.52 13.38 21.77
N SER A 150 2.40 13.97 21.38
CA SER A 150 1.14 13.96 22.13
C SER A 150 0.00 13.36 21.31
N GLY A 151 -0.93 12.63 21.93
CA GLY A 151 -2.05 12.02 21.21
C GLY A 151 -2.53 10.72 21.86
N VAL A 152 -3.79 10.35 21.60
CA VAL A 152 -4.33 9.04 22.00
C VAL A 152 -3.61 7.97 21.19
N GLY A 153 -2.91 7.05 21.84
CA GLY A 153 -2.17 5.98 21.16
C GLY A 153 -0.72 6.31 20.77
N CYS A 154 -0.17 7.44 21.23
CA CYS A 154 1.25 7.78 21.02
C CYS A 154 2.13 6.98 21.98
N ALA A 155 2.19 5.67 21.76
CA ALA A 155 2.92 4.71 22.59
C ALA A 155 3.91 3.93 21.74
N SER A 156 4.96 3.40 22.38
CA SER A 156 5.95 2.59 21.68
C SER A 156 5.35 1.28 21.18
N THR A 157 5.79 0.81 20.02
CA THR A 157 5.37 -0.44 19.40
C THR A 157 6.56 -1.25 18.91
N GLY A 158 6.41 -2.55 18.72
CA GLY A 158 7.52 -3.38 18.30
C GLY A 158 7.38 -4.86 18.58
N CYS A 159 8.40 -5.58 18.14
CA CYS A 159 8.62 -6.99 18.41
C CYS A 159 9.97 -7.13 19.13
N LEU A 160 9.92 -7.33 20.45
CA LEU A 160 11.11 -7.34 21.31
C LEU A 160 11.67 -8.75 21.54
N ALA A 161 10.86 -9.77 21.29
CA ALA A 161 11.26 -11.16 21.41
C ALA A 161 12.20 -11.53 20.25
N ASP A 162 13.14 -12.44 20.54
CA ASP A 162 13.87 -13.14 19.51
C ASP A 162 13.02 -14.30 18.98
N LEU A 163 12.55 -14.18 17.73
CA LEU A 163 11.71 -15.21 17.12
C LEU A 163 12.51 -16.25 16.34
N ASN A 164 13.80 -16.04 16.09
CA ASN A 164 14.59 -16.93 15.25
C ASN A 164 14.73 -18.32 15.90
N GLU A 165 14.97 -18.38 17.22
CA GLU A 165 15.03 -19.64 17.96
C GLU A 165 13.67 -20.34 18.07
N LEU A 166 12.61 -19.56 18.18
CA LEU A 166 11.23 -20.03 18.38
C LEU A 166 10.50 -20.32 17.06
N CYS A 167 11.09 -19.95 15.93
CA CYS A 167 10.45 -20.00 14.62
C CYS A 167 9.98 -21.43 14.30
N PRO A 168 8.71 -21.62 13.87
CA PRO A 168 8.22 -22.91 13.40
C PRO A 168 9.11 -23.45 12.29
N TYR A 169 9.39 -24.77 12.31
CA TYR A 169 10.36 -25.39 11.41
C TYR A 169 10.14 -25.04 9.93
N ASP A 170 8.89 -25.07 9.46
CA ASP A 170 8.52 -24.79 8.07
C ASP A 170 8.69 -23.33 7.65
N LEU A 171 8.98 -22.43 8.59
CA LEU A 171 9.18 -20.99 8.36
C LEU A 171 10.63 -20.56 8.52
N ARG A 172 11.54 -21.46 8.93
CA ARG A 172 12.93 -21.10 9.23
C ARG A 172 13.71 -20.77 7.96
N VAL A 173 14.52 -19.71 8.04
CA VAL A 173 15.62 -19.44 7.10
C VAL A 173 16.92 -19.80 7.79
N PHE A 174 17.70 -20.66 7.16
CA PHE A 174 18.98 -21.12 7.70
C PHE A 174 20.15 -20.41 7.01
N GLU A 175 21.18 -20.07 7.78
CA GLU A 175 22.49 -19.70 7.26
C GLU A 175 23.32 -20.95 6.91
N ASP A 176 24.41 -20.75 6.16
CA ASP A 176 25.46 -21.72 5.88
C ASP A 176 26.19 -22.15 7.18
N GLY A 177 25.50 -22.98 7.97
CA GLY A 177 25.90 -23.36 9.33
C GLY A 177 24.76 -24.03 10.11
N GLY A 178 23.52 -23.92 9.61
CA GLY A 178 22.34 -24.55 10.20
C GLY A 178 21.68 -23.74 11.32
N GLU A 179 22.18 -22.55 11.62
CA GLU A 179 21.54 -21.59 12.52
C GLU A 179 20.36 -20.91 11.81
N THR A 180 19.26 -20.70 12.53
CA THR A 180 18.11 -19.96 12.00
C THR A 180 18.37 -18.47 12.12
N VAL A 181 18.40 -17.76 11.00
CA VAL A 181 18.74 -16.32 10.95
C VAL A 181 17.55 -15.42 10.67
N ALA A 182 16.45 -16.02 10.22
CA ALA A 182 15.18 -15.33 10.05
C ALA A 182 13.99 -16.31 10.08
N CYS A 183 12.80 -15.76 10.24
CA CYS A 183 11.54 -16.48 10.24
C CYS A 183 10.60 -15.90 9.18
N ARG A 184 10.26 -16.69 8.17
CA ARG A 184 9.31 -16.36 7.11
C ARG A 184 7.91 -16.16 7.69
N SER A 185 7.12 -15.28 7.09
CA SER A 185 5.68 -15.33 7.31
C SER A 185 5.09 -16.51 6.54
N ALA A 186 3.88 -16.93 6.90
CA ALA A 186 3.19 -17.99 6.17
C ALA A 186 2.88 -17.59 4.71
N CYS A 187 2.70 -16.28 4.44
CA CYS A 187 2.52 -15.82 3.07
C CYS A 187 3.78 -16.03 2.25
N GLU A 188 4.95 -15.63 2.76
CA GLU A 188 6.22 -15.86 2.08
C GLU A 188 6.48 -17.36 1.88
N ALA A 189 6.26 -18.17 2.93
CA ALA A 189 6.68 -19.57 2.90
C ALA A 189 5.82 -20.43 1.98
N PHE A 190 4.52 -20.13 1.88
CA PHE A 190 3.56 -21.00 1.20
C PHE A 190 2.86 -20.35 0.00
N GLY A 191 2.85 -19.01 -0.09
CA GLY A 191 2.19 -18.27 -1.17
C GLY A 191 0.68 -18.47 -1.28
N SER A 192 0.05 -19.13 -0.29
CA SER A 192 -1.36 -19.47 -0.38
C SER A 192 -2.25 -18.23 -0.19
N PRO A 193 -3.39 -18.14 -0.91
CA PRO A 193 -4.29 -17.00 -0.75
C PRO A 193 -4.76 -16.78 0.69
N GLN A 194 -4.90 -17.84 1.49
CA GLN A 194 -5.27 -17.76 2.90
C GLN A 194 -4.25 -17.02 3.76
N TYR A 195 -2.96 -17.23 3.49
CA TYR A 195 -1.89 -16.60 4.28
C TYR A 195 -1.52 -15.23 3.74
N CYS A 196 -1.59 -15.05 2.41
CA CYS A 196 -1.31 -13.79 1.75
C CYS A 196 -2.50 -12.83 1.69
N CYS A 197 -3.64 -13.23 2.24
CA CYS A 197 -4.89 -12.46 2.19
C CYS A 197 -5.20 -11.93 0.78
N SER A 198 -5.14 -12.84 -0.19
CA SER A 198 -5.34 -12.53 -1.60
C SER A 198 -6.51 -13.34 -2.18
N GLY A 199 -6.97 -12.98 -3.38
CA GLY A 199 -8.08 -13.67 -4.05
C GLY A 199 -9.34 -13.77 -3.18
N ALA A 200 -9.81 -14.99 -2.92
CA ALA A 200 -10.99 -15.27 -2.09
C ALA A 200 -10.82 -14.89 -0.61
N TYR A 201 -9.58 -14.69 -0.15
CA TYR A 201 -9.21 -14.25 1.19
C TYR A 201 -8.81 -12.77 1.20
N GLY A 202 -9.16 -12.03 0.15
CA GLY A 202 -8.78 -10.64 -0.06
C GLY A 202 -9.41 -9.61 0.89
N GLY A 203 -10.23 -10.01 1.86
CA GLY A 203 -10.81 -9.12 2.87
C GLY A 203 -10.65 -9.66 4.30
N PRO A 204 -10.76 -8.81 5.33
CA PRO A 204 -10.58 -9.19 6.75
C PRO A 204 -11.65 -10.18 7.23
N ASP A 205 -12.83 -10.18 6.60
CA ASP A 205 -13.88 -11.15 6.87
C ASP A 205 -13.52 -12.55 6.37
N THR A 206 -12.66 -12.63 5.36
CA THR A 206 -12.32 -13.88 4.67
C THR A 206 -10.92 -14.37 5.03
N CYS A 207 -9.93 -13.48 5.18
CA CYS A 207 -8.62 -13.82 5.71
C CYS A 207 -8.70 -13.83 7.23
N LYS A 208 -8.63 -15.01 7.81
CA LYS A 208 -8.62 -15.17 9.27
C LYS A 208 -7.21 -15.40 9.76
N PRO A 209 -6.92 -15.06 11.03
CA PRO A 209 -5.69 -15.49 11.68
C PRO A 209 -5.47 -16.99 11.48
N SER A 210 -4.24 -17.35 11.17
CA SER A 210 -3.78 -18.73 11.10
C SER A 210 -2.93 -19.06 12.33
N ALA A 211 -2.64 -20.34 12.55
CA ALA A 211 -1.69 -20.75 13.60
C ALA A 211 -0.32 -20.08 13.46
N TYR A 212 0.12 -19.77 12.23
CA TYR A 212 1.37 -19.08 11.97
C TYR A 212 1.30 -17.58 12.31
N SER A 213 0.23 -16.87 11.93
CA SER A 213 0.09 -15.46 12.32
C SER A 213 -0.13 -15.32 13.83
N GLU A 214 -0.86 -16.25 14.46
CA GLU A 214 -1.02 -16.29 15.92
C GLU A 214 0.32 -16.53 16.63
N PHE A 215 1.24 -17.31 16.07
CA PHE A 215 2.60 -17.44 16.60
C PHE A 215 3.30 -16.06 16.70
N PHE A 216 3.28 -15.29 15.61
CA PHE A 216 3.86 -13.95 15.59
C PHE A 216 3.12 -13.00 16.55
N LYS A 217 1.79 -13.02 16.57
CA LYS A 217 0.99 -12.16 17.44
C LYS A 217 1.21 -12.45 18.92
N ASN A 218 1.28 -13.72 19.31
CA ASN A 218 1.49 -14.12 20.69
C ASN A 218 2.88 -13.70 21.19
N ALA A 219 3.90 -13.81 20.34
CA ALA A 219 5.24 -13.38 20.69
C ALA A 219 5.40 -11.85 20.67
N CYS A 220 4.70 -11.16 19.76
CA CYS A 220 4.79 -9.72 19.54
C CYS A 220 3.40 -9.08 19.42
N PRO A 221 2.67 -8.90 20.56
CA PRO A 221 1.25 -8.50 20.57
C PRO A 221 0.99 -7.10 20.02
N ARG A 222 2.03 -6.26 19.95
CA ARG A 222 1.96 -4.88 19.48
C ARG A 222 2.37 -4.72 18.02
N ALA A 223 2.79 -5.79 17.36
CA ALA A 223 3.17 -5.78 15.95
C ALA A 223 2.03 -6.35 15.08
N TYR A 224 2.01 -5.99 13.80
CA TYR A 224 1.21 -6.68 12.79
C TYR A 224 1.78 -8.08 12.56
N SER A 225 0.92 -9.10 12.61
CA SER A 225 1.27 -10.51 12.37
C SER A 225 0.79 -11.04 11.02
N TYR A 226 -0.19 -10.37 10.40
CA TYR A 226 -0.68 -10.64 9.05
C TYR A 226 -1.42 -9.42 8.50
N ALA A 227 -1.79 -9.43 7.22
CA ALA A 227 -2.28 -8.25 6.50
C ALA A 227 -3.57 -7.61 7.08
N TYR A 228 -4.38 -8.38 7.81
CA TYR A 228 -5.62 -7.90 8.43
C TYR A 228 -5.62 -8.06 9.96
N ASP A 229 -4.44 -7.96 10.59
CA ASP A 229 -4.35 -7.91 12.05
C ASP A 229 -5.22 -6.80 12.62
N ASP A 230 -5.64 -6.99 13.86
CA ASP A 230 -6.59 -6.13 14.51
C ASP A 230 -6.04 -4.71 14.78
N ALA A 231 -6.94 -3.81 15.21
CA ALA A 231 -6.64 -2.41 15.46
C ALA A 231 -5.66 -2.16 16.62
N THR A 232 -5.12 -3.18 17.29
CA THR A 232 -4.10 -3.02 18.34
C THR A 232 -2.69 -2.77 17.78
N SER A 233 -2.50 -2.94 16.48
CA SER A 233 -1.18 -2.86 15.84
C SER A 233 -0.89 -1.53 15.14
N THR A 234 -1.88 -0.66 14.87
CA THR A 234 -1.62 0.74 14.42
C THR A 234 -1.52 1.69 15.61
N PHE A 235 -0.46 2.50 15.64
CA PHE A 235 -0.27 3.54 16.63
C PHE A 235 -0.32 4.93 16.00
N THR A 236 -0.77 5.92 16.76
CA THR A 236 -0.95 7.28 16.25
C THR A 236 -0.33 8.33 17.16
N CYS A 237 0.33 9.34 16.59
CA CYS A 237 0.84 10.48 17.33
C CYS A 237 0.58 11.81 16.59
N SER A 238 0.69 12.95 17.28
CA SER A 238 0.60 14.27 16.64
C SER A 238 1.69 14.45 15.58
N ALA A 239 1.37 15.10 14.45
CA ALA A 239 2.37 15.43 13.44
C ALA A 239 3.56 16.23 14.01
N GLY A 240 4.73 16.01 13.43
CA GLY A 240 5.99 16.61 13.89
C GLY A 240 6.64 15.88 15.06
N THR A 241 6.16 14.67 15.40
CA THR A 241 6.79 13.82 16.40
C THR A 241 8.08 13.21 15.84
N SER A 242 9.17 13.24 16.60
CA SER A 242 10.39 12.49 16.28
C SER A 242 10.30 11.06 16.81
N TYR A 243 11.02 10.11 16.21
CA TYR A 243 10.91 8.70 16.53
C TYR A 243 12.27 8.07 16.78
N GLN A 244 12.37 7.26 17.83
CA GLN A 244 13.50 6.36 18.10
C GLN A 244 13.18 4.98 17.54
N ILE A 245 14.01 4.46 16.64
CA ILE A 245 13.91 3.10 16.10
C ILE A 245 15.12 2.32 16.60
N THR A 246 14.90 1.30 17.41
CA THR A 246 15.96 0.51 18.06
C THR A 246 15.94 -0.93 17.57
N PHE A 247 17.05 -1.37 17.00
CA PHE A 247 17.31 -2.77 16.71
C PHE A 247 17.85 -3.49 17.95
N CYS A 248 17.34 -4.69 18.23
CA CYS A 248 17.64 -5.47 19.44
C CYS A 248 17.53 -4.63 20.74
N PRO A 249 16.38 -4.00 21.00
CA PRO A 249 16.18 -3.18 22.18
C PRO A 249 16.42 -4.01 23.44
N THR A 250 17.21 -3.47 24.37
CA THR A 250 17.34 -4.08 25.69
C THR A 250 16.02 -3.95 26.41
N THR A 251 15.36 -5.08 26.72
CA THR A 251 14.28 -5.05 27.70
C THR A 251 14.87 -4.49 28.98
N ALA A 252 14.36 -3.35 29.45
CA ALA A 252 14.65 -2.83 30.79
C ALA A 252 14.00 -3.73 31.86
N VAL A 253 14.40 -5.00 31.89
CA VAL A 253 14.38 -5.83 33.09
C VAL A 253 15.83 -5.85 33.55
N ALA A 254 16.15 -4.84 34.36
CA ALA A 254 17.27 -4.95 35.27
C ALA A 254 17.02 -6.16 36.18
N HIS A 255 17.47 -7.34 35.77
CA HIS A 255 17.93 -8.30 36.76
C HIS A 255 19.19 -7.70 37.37
N SER A 256 18.95 -6.93 38.44
CA SER A 256 19.91 -6.77 39.50
C SER A 256 20.67 -8.08 39.65
N ALA A 257 21.99 -7.99 39.51
CA ALA A 257 22.91 -9.04 39.90
C ALA A 257 22.68 -9.34 41.39
N GLN A 258 21.77 -10.27 41.68
CA GLN A 258 21.71 -10.96 42.94
C GLN A 258 21.96 -12.44 42.66
N ARG A 259 23.22 -12.82 42.87
CA ARG A 259 23.61 -14.21 43.10
C ARG A 259 22.69 -14.78 44.18
N PRO A 260 21.95 -15.88 43.94
CA PRO A 260 21.36 -16.63 45.03
C PRO A 260 22.50 -17.35 45.76
N ARG A 261 22.61 -17.08 47.06
CA ARG A 261 23.49 -17.79 47.98
C ARG A 261 23.08 -19.26 48.02
N GLU A 262 24.08 -20.14 47.99
CA GLU A 262 23.95 -21.54 48.38
C GLU A 262 23.31 -21.64 49.77
N SER A 263 22.28 -22.47 49.87
CA SER A 263 21.88 -23.10 51.12
C SER A 263 21.62 -24.58 50.84
N ASN A 264 22.56 -25.41 51.32
CA ASN A 264 22.48 -26.85 51.41
C ASN A 264 21.25 -27.29 52.25
N GLU A 265 20.41 -28.19 51.73
CA GLU A 265 20.13 -29.51 52.34
C GLU A 265 19.16 -30.37 51.49
N PRO A 266 19.19 -31.71 51.62
CA PRO A 266 18.75 -32.65 50.59
C PRO A 266 17.37 -33.28 50.87
N VAL A 267 16.59 -33.59 49.82
CA VAL A 267 15.43 -34.47 49.91
C VAL A 267 15.45 -35.53 48.81
N ARG A 268 15.33 -36.80 49.24
CA ARG A 268 15.40 -38.05 48.46
C ARG A 268 14.18 -38.28 47.54
N PRO A 269 14.30 -39.13 46.49
CA PRO A 269 13.19 -39.45 45.60
C PRO A 269 12.39 -40.68 46.09
N ARG A 270 11.08 -40.72 45.81
CA ARG A 270 10.29 -41.97 45.86
C ARG A 270 9.17 -42.04 44.82
N ALA A 271 9.40 -42.95 43.87
CA ALA A 271 8.54 -43.98 43.30
C ALA A 271 7.14 -43.66 42.71
N ALA A 272 6.98 -44.14 41.48
CA ALA A 272 5.78 -44.27 40.68
C ALA A 272 4.69 -45.18 41.28
N ARG A 273 3.45 -44.99 40.82
CA ARG A 273 2.43 -46.05 40.69
C ARG A 273 1.46 -45.76 39.53
N THR A 274 1.28 -46.81 38.75
CA THR A 274 0.44 -46.96 37.56
C THR A 274 -1.03 -47.17 37.91
N SER A 275 -1.94 -46.79 37.02
CA SER A 275 -3.22 -47.49 36.85
C SER A 275 -3.68 -47.45 35.38
N THR A 276 -3.94 -48.64 34.87
CA THR A 276 -4.44 -49.00 33.55
C THR A 276 -5.96 -48.93 33.49
N THR A 277 -6.53 -48.41 32.40
CA THR A 277 -7.84 -48.87 31.91
C THR A 277 -7.81 -48.98 30.39
N ARG A 278 -8.30 -50.12 29.89
CA ARG A 278 -8.24 -50.59 28.50
C ARG A 278 -9.62 -50.44 27.87
N ALA A 279 -9.73 -49.81 26.70
CA ALA A 279 -10.89 -49.94 25.83
C ALA A 279 -10.43 -50.12 24.38
N ARG A 280 -10.93 -51.19 23.76
CA ARG A 280 -10.63 -51.68 22.41
C ARG A 280 -11.30 -50.79 21.36
N MET A 281 -10.60 -50.50 20.26
CA MET A 281 -11.23 -50.27 18.96
C MET A 281 -10.59 -51.17 17.90
N ARG A 282 -11.47 -51.76 17.08
CA ARG A 282 -11.17 -52.72 16.03
C ARG A 282 -10.66 -52.02 14.77
N PHE A 283 -9.68 -52.66 14.15
CA PHE A 283 -9.25 -52.44 12.78
C PHE A 283 -10.35 -52.85 11.79
N GLN A 284 -10.55 -52.05 10.75
CA GLN A 284 -10.95 -52.56 9.45
C GLN A 284 -10.30 -51.69 8.36
N ALA A 285 -9.33 -52.29 7.66
CA ALA A 285 -8.68 -51.74 6.48
C ALA A 285 -9.45 -52.19 5.24
N SER A 286 -9.54 -51.31 4.23
CA SER A 286 -9.86 -51.68 2.86
C SER A 286 -8.87 -51.00 1.93
N ARG A 287 -8.13 -51.86 1.22
CA ARG A 287 -7.18 -51.61 0.12
C ARG A 287 -7.89 -51.07 -1.12
N GLU A 288 -7.14 -50.32 -1.93
CA GLU A 288 -6.84 -50.56 -3.36
C GLU A 288 -5.86 -49.46 -3.86
N ASN A 289 -4.56 -49.75 -3.90
CA ASN A 289 -3.70 -50.09 -5.07
C ASN A 289 -3.62 -48.96 -6.12
N ALA A 290 -2.50 -48.25 -6.32
CA ALA A 290 -1.16 -48.66 -6.76
C ALA A 290 -1.06 -49.00 -8.26
N ALA A 291 -0.55 -48.02 -9.04
CA ALA A 291 0.23 -48.08 -10.29
C ALA A 291 0.10 -46.68 -10.91
N PHE A 292 1.12 -45.97 -11.39
CA PHE A 292 2.25 -46.46 -12.17
C PHE A 292 3.32 -45.36 -12.19
N LEU A 293 4.46 -45.63 -11.57
CA LEU A 293 5.69 -44.87 -11.69
C LEU A 293 6.63 -45.80 -12.46
N LEU A 294 6.84 -45.55 -13.76
CA LEU A 294 7.98 -46.01 -14.58
C LEU A 294 7.81 -45.47 -16.01
N GLY A 295 8.77 -44.67 -16.48
CA GLY A 295 8.80 -44.21 -17.88
C GLY A 295 9.73 -43.03 -18.14
N ILE A 296 11.01 -43.16 -17.78
CA ILE A 296 12.08 -42.25 -18.21
C ILE A 296 12.70 -42.81 -19.51
N LEU A 297 12.76 -41.95 -20.54
CA LEU A 297 13.59 -41.96 -21.77
C LEU A 297 13.46 -43.14 -22.75
N ASP A 298 13.01 -42.88 -23.99
CA ASP A 298 13.90 -42.73 -25.18
C ASP A 298 13.10 -42.41 -26.48
N ARG A 299 13.70 -41.58 -27.34
CA ARG A 299 13.52 -41.42 -28.83
C ARG A 299 12.21 -40.89 -29.43
N LEU A 300 12.21 -40.21 -30.58
CA LEU A 300 13.09 -39.29 -31.33
C LEU A 300 12.35 -39.05 -32.68
N ALA A 301 12.39 -37.81 -33.15
CA ALA A 301 12.46 -37.39 -34.56
C ALA A 301 11.24 -37.49 -35.52
N GLU A 302 11.26 -36.49 -36.42
CA GLU A 302 10.53 -36.28 -37.69
C GLU A 302 9.13 -35.64 -37.55
N ASP A 303 8.94 -34.39 -38.02
CA ASP A 303 9.01 -34.06 -39.45
C ASP A 303 9.65 -32.69 -39.80
N ARG A 304 10.21 -32.61 -41.00
CA ARG A 304 10.94 -31.49 -41.63
C ARG A 304 10.16 -30.90 -42.83
N GLY A 305 10.57 -29.69 -43.24
CA GLY A 305 10.52 -29.18 -44.62
C GLY A 305 9.40 -28.17 -44.87
N GLU A 306 9.54 -27.04 -45.57
CA GLU A 306 10.51 -26.43 -46.51
C GLU A 306 10.40 -24.89 -46.33
N GLY A 307 11.29 -23.94 -46.66
CA GLY A 307 12.43 -23.87 -47.56
C GLY A 307 12.25 -22.71 -48.57
N ASP A 308 12.89 -21.54 -48.36
CA ASP A 308 13.50 -20.61 -49.36
C ASP A 308 14.02 -19.35 -48.61
N GLY A 309 15.19 -18.73 -48.78
CA GLY A 309 16.14 -18.70 -49.89
C GLY A 309 16.18 -17.30 -50.54
N GLY A 310 16.91 -16.32 -50.00
CA GLY A 310 16.88 -14.96 -50.57
C GLY A 310 17.91 -13.96 -50.04
N LEU A 311 19.02 -13.87 -50.77
CA LEU A 311 20.26 -13.13 -50.52
C LEU A 311 20.15 -11.59 -50.79
N ARG A 312 20.91 -10.78 -50.03
CA ARG A 312 21.70 -9.56 -50.44
C ARG A 312 21.34 -8.16 -49.87
N ARG A 313 22.39 -7.60 -49.25
CA ARG A 313 22.99 -6.23 -49.35
C ARG A 313 22.46 -5.09 -48.46
N ARG A 314 23.40 -4.53 -47.66
CA ARG A 314 23.48 -3.12 -47.22
C ARG A 314 23.75 -2.18 -48.41
N PRO A 315 23.35 -0.89 -48.34
CA PRO A 315 24.24 0.21 -47.94
C PRO A 315 23.57 1.16 -46.90
N GLU A 316 24.29 1.74 -45.93
CA GLU A 316 25.00 3.04 -45.94
C GLU A 316 24.18 4.28 -46.31
N GLY A 317 24.28 5.31 -45.45
CA GLY A 317 24.25 6.72 -45.86
C GLY A 317 22.99 7.51 -45.52
N GLY A 318 22.91 8.04 -44.30
CA GLY A 318 22.01 9.16 -43.98
C GLY A 318 22.68 10.49 -44.35
N VAL A 319 22.10 11.22 -45.29
CA VAL A 319 22.43 12.62 -45.60
C VAL A 319 21.23 13.51 -45.26
N LYS A 320 21.58 14.62 -44.62
CA LYS A 320 20.75 15.77 -44.23
C LYS A 320 20.10 16.41 -45.45
N GLU A 321 18.89 16.93 -45.28
CA GLU A 321 18.47 18.11 -46.05
C GLU A 321 17.67 19.08 -45.19
N GLU A 322 18.11 20.34 -45.30
CA GLU A 322 17.48 21.57 -44.83
C GLU A 322 16.13 21.79 -45.50
N VAL A 323 15.17 22.35 -44.75
CA VAL A 323 13.95 22.92 -45.34
C VAL A 323 13.99 24.44 -45.20
N VAL A 324 13.94 25.04 -46.38
CA VAL A 324 13.99 26.46 -46.75
C VAL A 324 12.82 27.25 -46.16
N PHE A 325 13.12 28.44 -45.62
CA PHE A 325 12.15 29.43 -45.18
C PHE A 325 11.60 30.22 -46.38
N SER A 326 10.29 30.14 -46.63
CA SER A 326 9.60 31.01 -47.58
C SER A 326 8.84 32.12 -46.85
N ARG A 327 9.00 33.35 -47.36
CA ARG A 327 8.34 34.57 -46.87
C ARG A 327 6.82 34.51 -47.10
N GLY A 328 6.07 34.83 -46.05
CA GLY A 328 4.67 35.23 -46.12
C GLY A 328 4.43 36.40 -45.17
N GLU A 329 4.19 37.58 -45.73
CA GLU A 329 3.78 38.79 -45.01
C GLU A 329 2.38 38.59 -44.42
N PHE A 330 2.16 38.84 -43.12
CA PHE A 330 0.85 39.22 -42.61
C PHE A 330 0.94 40.04 -41.31
N GLY A 331 0.52 41.30 -41.41
CA GLY A 331 -0.24 42.07 -40.42
C GLY A 331 0.19 42.04 -38.95
N ILE A 332 0.87 43.11 -38.54
CA ILE A 332 0.96 43.50 -37.13
C ILE A 332 -0.44 43.85 -36.62
N GLN A 333 -1.04 42.95 -35.83
CA GLN A 333 -2.12 43.31 -34.93
C GLN A 333 -1.69 42.96 -33.50
N ARG A 334 -1.25 44.02 -32.79
CA ARG A 334 -1.00 43.99 -31.34
C ARG A 334 -2.31 43.68 -30.62
N ARG A 335 -2.58 42.40 -30.35
CA ARG A 335 -3.41 42.01 -29.21
C ARG A 335 -2.48 41.52 -28.10
N LYS A 336 -2.39 42.32 -27.04
CA LYS A 336 -1.85 41.91 -25.75
C LYS A 336 -2.72 40.78 -25.21
N SER A 337 -2.43 39.54 -25.60
CA SER A 337 -2.86 38.38 -24.84
C SER A 337 -1.93 38.28 -23.63
N VAL A 338 -2.34 38.89 -22.53
CA VAL A 338 -1.80 38.56 -21.22
C VAL A 338 -2.13 37.08 -21.02
N PHE A 339 -1.14 36.20 -21.21
CA PHE A 339 -1.25 34.81 -20.75
C PHE A 339 -1.32 34.88 -19.22
N LYS A 340 -2.55 34.95 -18.71
CA LYS A 340 -2.84 34.80 -17.30
C LYS A 340 -2.55 33.34 -17.00
N MET A 341 -1.37 33.03 -16.44
CA MET A 341 -1.11 31.73 -15.83
C MET A 341 -2.21 31.52 -14.78
N SER A 342 -3.22 30.73 -15.13
CA SER A 342 -4.22 30.26 -14.18
C SER A 342 -3.49 29.37 -13.19
N ALA A 343 -3.61 29.65 -11.91
CA ALA A 343 -3.19 28.72 -10.86
C ALA A 343 -3.80 27.33 -11.18
N SER A 344 -3.00 26.26 -11.06
CA SER A 344 -3.51 24.90 -11.26
C SER A 344 -4.60 24.65 -10.23
N ARG A 345 -5.84 24.43 -10.67
CA ARG A 345 -6.95 24.14 -9.75
C ARG A 345 -6.73 22.74 -9.18
N PHE A 346 -6.69 22.65 -7.86
CA PHE A 346 -6.67 21.38 -7.15
C PHE A 346 -8.08 20.78 -7.16
N ILE A 347 -8.19 19.48 -7.45
CA ILE A 347 -9.45 18.72 -7.43
C ILE A 347 -9.23 17.50 -6.53
N LYS A 348 -10.00 17.43 -5.43
CA LYS A 348 -10.04 16.27 -4.54
C LYS A 348 -11.05 15.25 -5.05
N CYS A 349 -10.54 14.14 -5.58
CA CYS A 349 -11.31 13.00 -6.07
C CYS A 349 -11.23 11.86 -5.06
N VAL A 350 -12.36 11.43 -4.51
CA VAL A 350 -12.41 10.35 -3.52
C VAL A 350 -13.06 9.10 -4.12
N THR A 351 -12.37 7.96 -4.04
CA THR A 351 -12.85 6.69 -4.60
C THR A 351 -13.43 5.81 -3.50
N VAL A 352 -14.68 5.38 -3.66
CA VAL A 352 -15.43 4.58 -2.69
C VAL A 352 -16.15 3.42 -3.37
N GLY A 353 -16.61 2.45 -2.59
CA GLY A 353 -17.23 1.21 -3.08
C GLY A 353 -16.76 0.01 -2.27
N ASP A 354 -17.39 -1.14 -2.47
CA ASP A 354 -17.11 -2.36 -1.69
C ASP A 354 -15.63 -2.78 -1.70
N GLY A 355 -15.24 -3.61 -0.73
CA GLY A 355 -13.95 -4.27 -0.72
C GLY A 355 -13.70 -5.06 -2.02
N ALA A 356 -12.44 -5.14 -2.44
CA ALA A 356 -12.00 -5.95 -3.59
C ALA A 356 -12.67 -5.67 -4.96
N VAL A 357 -13.41 -4.56 -5.12
CA VAL A 357 -14.00 -4.20 -6.42
C VAL A 357 -12.94 -3.73 -7.43
N GLY A 358 -11.79 -3.21 -6.99
CA GLY A 358 -10.71 -2.75 -7.87
C GLY A 358 -10.42 -1.25 -7.82
N LYS A 359 -10.77 -0.56 -6.71
CA LYS A 359 -10.52 0.88 -6.50
C LYS A 359 -9.03 1.22 -6.57
N THR A 360 -8.23 0.58 -5.72
CA THR A 360 -6.77 0.72 -5.66
C THR A 360 -6.12 0.42 -7.01
N CYS A 361 -6.49 -0.72 -7.63
CA CYS A 361 -5.97 -1.09 -8.95
C CYS A 361 -6.28 -0.02 -10.02
N MET A 362 -7.47 0.57 -10.00
CA MET A 362 -7.86 1.65 -10.92
C MET A 362 -7.04 2.92 -10.69
N LEU A 363 -6.81 3.31 -9.43
CA LEU A 363 -6.03 4.51 -9.10
C LEU A 363 -4.55 4.33 -9.45
N ILE A 364 -3.96 3.19 -9.10
CA ILE A 364 -2.57 2.84 -9.47
C ILE A 364 -2.43 2.79 -10.99
N SER A 365 -3.33 2.07 -11.69
CA SER A 365 -3.27 1.95 -13.15
C SER A 365 -3.32 3.30 -13.84
N TYR A 366 -4.06 4.26 -13.29
CA TYR A 366 -4.12 5.62 -13.81
C TYR A 366 -2.84 6.42 -13.56
N THR A 367 -2.20 6.29 -12.39
CA THR A 367 -1.02 7.09 -12.03
C THR A 367 0.28 6.50 -12.58
N SER A 368 0.38 5.18 -12.69
CA SER A 368 1.61 4.48 -13.11
C SER A 368 1.58 3.93 -14.53
N ASN A 369 0.42 3.94 -15.21
CA ASN A 369 0.19 3.22 -16.48
C ASN A 369 0.52 1.72 -16.43
N THR A 370 0.59 1.13 -15.23
CA THR A 370 0.87 -0.29 -15.01
C THR A 370 -0.18 -0.89 -14.09
N PHE A 371 -0.55 -2.15 -14.35
CA PHE A 371 -1.41 -2.89 -13.43
C PHE A 371 -0.56 -3.45 -12.28
N PRO A 372 -0.91 -3.22 -11.00
CA PRO A 372 -0.15 -3.77 -9.88
C PRO A 372 -0.31 -5.30 -9.85
N THR A 373 0.82 -6.02 -9.87
CA THR A 373 0.86 -7.49 -9.72
C THR A 373 0.78 -7.92 -8.26
N ASP A 374 1.18 -7.05 -7.34
CA ASP A 374 1.18 -7.29 -5.90
C ASP A 374 0.06 -6.47 -5.25
N TYR A 375 -0.84 -7.14 -4.53
CA TYR A 375 -1.99 -6.50 -3.91
C TYR A 375 -1.66 -6.11 -2.47
N VAL A 376 -1.51 -4.81 -2.21
CA VAL A 376 -1.43 -4.23 -0.87
C VAL A 376 -2.82 -3.70 -0.49
N PRO A 377 -3.45 -4.18 0.60
CA PRO A 377 -4.76 -3.68 1.04
C PRO A 377 -4.70 -2.21 1.47
N THR A 378 -5.47 -1.34 0.82
CA THR A 378 -5.49 0.09 1.14
C THR A 378 -6.38 0.41 2.34
N VAL A 379 -5.80 1.06 3.35
CA VAL A 379 -6.53 1.73 4.44
C VAL A 379 -6.96 3.13 3.96
N PHE A 380 -6.00 3.98 3.61
CA PHE A 380 -6.17 5.25 2.88
C PHE A 380 -4.87 5.62 2.17
N ASP A 381 -4.91 5.78 0.84
CA ASP A 381 -3.76 6.25 0.06
C ASP A 381 -4.11 7.56 -0.66
N ASN A 382 -3.20 8.53 -0.62
CA ASN A 382 -3.36 9.81 -1.31
C ASN A 382 -2.34 9.91 -2.45
N PHE A 383 -2.81 9.88 -3.69
CA PHE A 383 -1.99 10.14 -4.87
C PHE A 383 -2.27 11.54 -5.41
N SER A 384 -1.33 12.13 -6.16
CA SER A 384 -1.62 13.35 -6.92
C SER A 384 -0.99 13.29 -8.30
N ALA A 385 -1.69 13.83 -9.30
CA ALA A 385 -1.23 13.89 -10.69
C ALA A 385 -1.61 15.23 -11.33
N ASN A 386 -0.70 15.81 -12.11
CA ASN A 386 -1.02 16.95 -12.95
C ASN A 386 -1.57 16.45 -14.29
N VAL A 387 -2.82 16.80 -14.59
CA VAL A 387 -3.56 16.28 -15.74
C VAL A 387 -4.06 17.45 -16.59
N VAL A 388 -3.98 17.31 -17.92
CA VAL A 388 -4.55 18.28 -18.86
C VAL A 388 -5.86 17.72 -19.40
N VAL A 389 -6.97 18.40 -19.11
CA VAL A 389 -8.31 18.06 -19.62
C VAL A 389 -8.93 19.30 -20.25
N ASP A 390 -9.39 19.18 -21.50
CA ASP A 390 -9.97 20.27 -22.30
C ASP A 390 -9.10 21.55 -22.32
N GLY A 391 -7.76 21.38 -22.38
CA GLY A 391 -6.79 22.48 -22.42
C GLY A 391 -6.49 23.15 -21.07
N SER A 392 -7.08 22.67 -19.97
CA SER A 392 -6.82 23.16 -18.61
C SER A 392 -5.95 22.18 -17.82
N THR A 393 -4.85 22.67 -17.24
CA THR A 393 -4.01 21.89 -16.32
C THR A 393 -4.62 21.92 -14.90
N VAL A 394 -4.95 20.74 -14.38
CA VAL A 394 -5.49 20.54 -13.03
C VAL A 394 -4.55 19.64 -12.23
N ASN A 395 -4.45 19.91 -10.93
CA ASN A 395 -3.80 18.99 -9.99
C ASN A 395 -4.90 18.11 -9.39
N LEU A 396 -4.95 16.85 -9.79
CA LEU A 396 -5.93 15.89 -9.32
C LEU A 396 -5.33 15.13 -8.14
N GLY A 397 -5.88 15.35 -6.95
CA GLY A 397 -5.60 14.50 -5.79
C GLY A 397 -6.59 13.34 -5.75
N LEU A 398 -6.07 12.13 -5.56
CA LEU A 398 -6.79 10.87 -5.58
C LEU A 398 -6.75 10.27 -4.18
N TRP A 399 -7.89 10.20 -3.53
CA TRP A 399 -8.07 9.55 -2.23
C TRP A 399 -8.61 8.15 -2.49
N ASP A 400 -7.77 7.15 -2.27
CA ASP A 400 -8.22 5.77 -2.17
C ASP A 400 -8.76 5.50 -0.77
N THR A 401 -9.88 4.79 -0.69
CA THR A 401 -10.52 4.50 0.59
C THR A 401 -10.83 3.02 0.72
N ALA A 402 -10.62 2.48 1.92
CA ALA A 402 -10.99 1.11 2.22
C ALA A 402 -12.50 0.88 2.01
N GLY A 403 -12.83 -0.18 1.27
CA GLY A 403 -14.23 -0.54 0.95
C GLY A 403 -14.92 -1.43 1.98
N GLN A 404 -14.22 -1.79 3.05
CA GLN A 404 -14.65 -2.76 4.05
C GLN A 404 -15.41 -2.07 5.19
N GLU A 405 -16.29 -2.81 5.86
CA GLU A 405 -17.20 -2.21 6.86
C GLU A 405 -16.49 -1.74 8.12
N ASP A 406 -15.35 -2.35 8.46
CA ASP A 406 -14.53 -1.97 9.61
C ASP A 406 -14.04 -0.51 9.54
N TYR A 407 -13.93 0.04 8.32
CA TYR A 407 -13.54 1.44 8.09
C TYR A 407 -14.73 2.39 7.96
N ASN A 408 -15.98 1.95 8.18
CA ASN A 408 -17.17 2.80 8.03
C ASN A 408 -17.13 4.07 8.90
N ARG A 409 -16.37 4.06 10.01
CA ARG A 409 -16.18 5.23 10.88
C ARG A 409 -15.03 6.14 10.42
N LEU A 410 -14.03 5.59 9.76
CA LEU A 410 -12.83 6.32 9.32
C LEU A 410 -13.00 6.89 7.91
N ARG A 411 -13.67 6.17 7.01
CA ARG A 411 -13.94 6.57 5.62
C ARG A 411 -14.60 7.94 5.48
N PRO A 412 -15.59 8.31 6.31
CA PRO A 412 -16.20 9.64 6.23
C PRO A 412 -15.22 10.80 6.47
N LEU A 413 -14.10 10.57 7.16
CA LEU A 413 -13.08 11.60 7.37
C LEU A 413 -12.45 12.04 6.03
N SER A 414 -12.33 11.13 5.08
CA SER A 414 -11.78 11.41 3.73
C SER A 414 -12.75 12.19 2.85
N TYR A 415 -14.06 12.23 3.17
CA TYR A 415 -15.09 12.88 2.36
C TYR A 415 -15.08 14.40 2.48
N ARG A 416 -14.52 14.93 3.57
CA ARG A 416 -14.51 16.38 3.82
C ARG A 416 -13.73 17.09 2.72
N GLY A 417 -14.38 18.05 2.09
CA GLY A 417 -13.80 18.82 0.98
C GLY A 417 -13.64 18.04 -0.32
N ALA A 418 -14.32 16.89 -0.48
CA ALA A 418 -14.35 16.19 -1.76
C ALA A 418 -15.02 17.05 -2.84
N ASP A 419 -14.37 17.18 -3.99
CA ASP A 419 -14.92 17.85 -5.16
C ASP A 419 -15.75 16.89 -6.03
N VAL A 420 -15.39 15.59 -6.02
CA VAL A 420 -16.07 14.53 -6.77
C VAL A 420 -15.82 13.16 -6.13
N PHE A 421 -16.81 12.28 -6.22
CA PHE A 421 -16.68 10.86 -5.88
C PHE A 421 -16.61 9.96 -7.11
N LEU A 422 -15.73 8.97 -7.07
CA LEU A 422 -15.80 7.78 -7.92
C LEU A 422 -16.43 6.65 -7.10
N LEU A 423 -17.66 6.27 -7.43
CA LEU A 423 -18.34 5.16 -6.79
C LEU A 423 -18.19 3.90 -7.64
N ALA A 424 -17.31 3.01 -7.22
CA ALA A 424 -16.94 1.81 -7.94
C ALA A 424 -17.71 0.57 -7.46
N PHE A 425 -18.14 -0.25 -8.41
CA PHE A 425 -18.60 -1.62 -8.18
C PHE A 425 -17.92 -2.55 -9.19
N SER A 426 -17.93 -3.86 -8.94
CA SER A 426 -17.33 -4.84 -9.86
C SER A 426 -18.38 -5.43 -10.80
N LEU A 427 -18.05 -5.49 -12.09
CA LEU A 427 -18.91 -6.04 -13.14
C LEU A 427 -19.12 -7.55 -13.03
N ILE A 428 -18.41 -8.24 -12.14
CA ILE A 428 -18.57 -9.68 -11.85
C ILE A 428 -19.18 -9.96 -10.47
N SER A 429 -19.58 -8.91 -9.72
CA SER A 429 -20.15 -9.05 -8.37
C SER A 429 -21.48 -8.32 -8.23
N LYS A 430 -22.57 -9.09 -8.30
CA LYS A 430 -23.94 -8.60 -8.08
C LYS A 430 -24.13 -7.96 -6.70
N ALA A 431 -23.49 -8.49 -5.66
CA ALA A 431 -23.54 -7.90 -4.33
C ALA A 431 -23.01 -6.45 -4.35
N SER A 432 -21.85 -6.23 -4.98
CA SER A 432 -21.26 -4.88 -5.09
C SER A 432 -22.12 -3.91 -5.87
N TYR A 433 -22.81 -4.38 -6.92
CA TYR A 433 -23.78 -3.61 -7.68
C TYR A 433 -24.97 -3.18 -6.83
N GLU A 434 -25.56 -4.10 -6.06
CA GLU A 434 -26.72 -3.79 -5.21
C GLU A 434 -26.37 -2.83 -4.05
N ASN A 435 -25.17 -2.99 -3.49
CA ASN A 435 -24.67 -2.17 -2.40
C ASN A 435 -24.48 -0.70 -2.80
N VAL A 436 -24.31 -0.38 -4.09
CA VAL A 436 -24.29 1.01 -4.57
C VAL A 436 -25.53 1.76 -4.11
N ALA A 437 -26.72 1.24 -4.39
CA ALA A 437 -27.97 1.91 -4.04
C ALA A 437 -28.33 1.73 -2.55
N LYS A 438 -28.07 0.55 -1.99
CA LYS A 438 -28.49 0.18 -0.62
C LYS A 438 -27.62 0.80 0.48
N LYS A 439 -26.32 0.98 0.21
CA LYS A 439 -25.31 1.37 1.21
C LYS A 439 -24.57 2.64 0.84
N TRP A 440 -23.90 2.65 -0.31
CA TRP A 440 -22.95 3.72 -0.64
C TRP A 440 -23.62 5.05 -0.94
N ILE A 441 -24.73 5.05 -1.67
CA ILE A 441 -25.47 6.28 -1.97
C ILE A 441 -26.04 6.94 -0.70
N PRO A 442 -26.69 6.20 0.22
CA PRO A 442 -27.07 6.76 1.52
C PRO A 442 -25.89 7.37 2.29
N GLU A 443 -24.76 6.68 2.36
CA GLU A 443 -23.56 7.13 3.07
C GLU A 443 -23.00 8.44 2.47
N LEU A 444 -22.76 8.47 1.16
CA LEU A 444 -22.22 9.65 0.48
C LEU A 444 -23.16 10.86 0.59
N LYS A 445 -24.47 10.64 0.47
CA LYS A 445 -25.47 11.71 0.62
C LYS A 445 -25.57 12.22 2.05
N HIS A 446 -25.29 11.39 3.05
CA HIS A 446 -25.28 11.78 4.46
C HIS A 446 -24.08 12.68 4.78
N TYR A 447 -22.88 12.26 4.41
CA TYR A 447 -21.64 12.93 4.81
C TYR A 447 -21.17 14.04 3.85
N ALA A 448 -21.51 13.96 2.56
CA ALA A 448 -21.07 14.92 1.54
C ALA A 448 -22.21 15.27 0.56
N PRO A 449 -23.31 15.89 1.04
CA PRO A 449 -24.46 16.20 0.21
C PRO A 449 -24.09 17.20 -0.90
N GLY A 450 -24.50 16.88 -2.13
CA GLY A 450 -24.34 17.76 -3.29
C GLY A 450 -23.03 17.61 -4.05
N VAL A 451 -22.09 16.81 -3.54
CA VAL A 451 -20.88 16.43 -4.28
C VAL A 451 -21.27 15.48 -5.43
N PRO A 452 -20.81 15.71 -6.68
CA PRO A 452 -21.11 14.84 -7.81
C PRO A 452 -20.48 13.44 -7.64
N ILE A 453 -21.17 12.43 -8.18
CA ILE A 453 -20.77 11.01 -8.09
C ILE A 453 -20.68 10.43 -9.50
N ILE A 454 -19.50 10.00 -9.94
CA ILE A 454 -19.33 9.21 -11.15
C ILE A 454 -19.48 7.73 -10.79
N LEU A 455 -20.36 7.02 -11.48
CA LEU A 455 -20.52 5.57 -11.29
C LEU A 455 -19.48 4.83 -12.13
N VAL A 456 -18.80 3.84 -11.54
CA VAL A 456 -17.73 3.10 -12.22
C VAL A 456 -17.96 1.60 -12.12
N GLY A 457 -18.03 0.92 -13.27
CA GLY A 457 -18.05 -0.53 -13.36
C GLY A 457 -16.65 -1.07 -13.63
N THR A 458 -16.05 -1.74 -12.66
CA THR A 458 -14.65 -2.21 -12.72
C THR A 458 -14.55 -3.69 -13.10
N LYS A 459 -13.34 -4.13 -13.48
CA LYS A 459 -13.04 -5.50 -13.96
C LYS A 459 -13.76 -5.87 -15.25
N LEU A 460 -13.83 -4.93 -16.20
CA LEU A 460 -14.44 -5.16 -17.52
C LEU A 460 -13.82 -6.33 -18.28
N ASP A 461 -12.53 -6.60 -18.07
CA ASP A 461 -11.80 -7.73 -18.65
C ASP A 461 -12.36 -9.10 -18.25
N LEU A 462 -13.02 -9.20 -17.10
CA LEU A 462 -13.54 -10.48 -16.57
C LEU A 462 -15.00 -10.74 -16.94
N ARG A 463 -15.72 -9.75 -17.50
CA ARG A 463 -17.17 -9.88 -17.73
C ARG A 463 -17.51 -10.94 -18.78
N ASP A 464 -16.66 -11.08 -19.79
CA ASP A 464 -16.86 -11.99 -20.92
C ASP A 464 -15.82 -13.15 -20.92
N ASP A 465 -15.06 -13.30 -19.83
CA ASP A 465 -14.05 -14.34 -19.67
C ASP A 465 -14.70 -15.67 -19.23
N GLN A 466 -14.85 -16.60 -20.18
CA GLN A 466 -15.44 -17.91 -19.92
C GLN A 466 -14.67 -18.73 -18.88
N GLN A 467 -13.34 -18.66 -18.88
CA GLN A 467 -12.51 -19.40 -17.93
C GLN A 467 -12.74 -18.86 -16.51
N PHE A 468 -12.84 -17.53 -16.36
CA PHE A 468 -13.14 -16.91 -15.08
C PHE A 468 -14.45 -17.45 -14.47
N PHE A 469 -15.52 -17.61 -15.25
CA PHE A 469 -16.81 -18.14 -14.75
C PHE A 469 -16.78 -19.64 -14.46
N ILE A 470 -15.93 -20.41 -15.15
CA ILE A 470 -15.68 -21.82 -14.81
C ILE A 470 -15.02 -21.91 -13.43
N ASP A 471 -14.00 -21.07 -13.20
CA ASP A 471 -13.23 -21.08 -11.94
C ASP A 471 -14.01 -20.44 -10.77
N HIS A 472 -14.99 -19.57 -11.08
CA HIS A 472 -15.79 -18.83 -10.11
C HIS A 472 -17.30 -19.00 -10.38
N PRO A 473 -17.90 -20.17 -10.11
CA PRO A 473 -19.29 -20.46 -10.43
C PRO A 473 -20.32 -19.58 -9.69
N GLY A 474 -19.90 -18.87 -8.64
CA GLY A 474 -20.72 -17.89 -7.92
C GLY A 474 -20.67 -16.46 -8.47
N ALA A 475 -19.81 -16.17 -9.46
CA ALA A 475 -19.72 -14.85 -10.07
C ALA A 475 -20.92 -14.61 -10.99
N VAL A 476 -21.51 -13.42 -10.90
CA VAL A 476 -22.66 -13.03 -11.72
C VAL A 476 -22.30 -11.75 -12.48
N PRO A 477 -22.22 -11.81 -13.83
CA PRO A 477 -21.87 -10.64 -14.62
C PRO A 477 -22.98 -9.60 -14.59
N ILE A 478 -22.58 -8.34 -14.58
CA ILE A 478 -23.45 -7.17 -14.67
C ILE A 478 -23.35 -6.60 -16.07
N SER A 479 -24.48 -6.52 -16.75
CA SER A 479 -24.58 -5.95 -18.09
C SER A 479 -24.47 -4.42 -18.08
N THR A 480 -24.01 -3.84 -19.19
CA THR A 480 -23.99 -2.39 -19.37
C THR A 480 -25.35 -1.74 -19.22
N ALA A 481 -26.43 -2.43 -19.61
CA ALA A 481 -27.79 -1.95 -19.42
C ALA A 481 -28.15 -1.79 -17.93
N GLN A 482 -27.77 -2.75 -17.09
CA GLN A 482 -28.00 -2.68 -15.64
C GLN A 482 -27.18 -1.56 -14.98
N GLY A 483 -25.93 -1.36 -15.43
CA GLY A 483 -25.10 -0.25 -14.95
C GLY A 483 -25.66 1.12 -15.33
N GLU A 484 -26.17 1.27 -16.55
CA GLU A 484 -26.80 2.50 -17.03
C GLU A 484 -28.16 2.78 -16.35
N GLU A 485 -28.91 1.74 -16.02
CA GLU A 485 -30.11 1.86 -15.19
C GLU A 485 -29.77 2.31 -13.76
N LEU A 486 -28.73 1.73 -13.15
CA LEU A 486 -28.27 2.13 -11.83
C LEU A 486 -27.81 3.60 -11.83
N ARG A 487 -27.07 4.04 -12.86
CA ARG A 487 -26.67 5.44 -13.06
C ARG A 487 -27.87 6.39 -13.01
N LYS A 488 -28.93 6.07 -13.76
CA LYS A 488 -30.17 6.87 -13.80
C LYS A 488 -30.85 6.88 -12.43
N THR A 489 -30.89 5.74 -11.76
CA THR A 489 -31.52 5.57 -10.43
C THR A 489 -30.84 6.41 -9.36
N ILE A 490 -29.51 6.44 -9.34
CA ILE A 490 -28.74 7.21 -8.33
C ILE A 490 -28.58 8.69 -8.71
N GLY A 491 -28.84 9.03 -9.98
CA GLY A 491 -28.69 10.39 -10.51
C GLY A 491 -27.25 10.76 -10.85
N ALA A 492 -26.39 9.80 -11.17
CA ALA A 492 -24.99 10.04 -11.50
C ALA A 492 -24.85 10.71 -12.89
N PRO A 493 -24.04 11.78 -13.03
CA PRO A 493 -23.82 12.45 -14.32
C PRO A 493 -23.19 11.55 -15.38
N ALA A 494 -22.39 10.54 -14.99
CA ALA A 494 -21.77 9.60 -15.90
C ALA A 494 -21.67 8.19 -15.30
N TYR A 495 -21.65 7.20 -16.18
CA TYR A 495 -21.31 5.80 -15.89
C TYR A 495 -20.24 5.36 -16.88
N ILE A 496 -19.17 4.76 -16.37
CA ILE A 496 -18.04 4.30 -17.17
C ILE A 496 -17.64 2.91 -16.70
N GLU A 497 -17.52 1.98 -17.64
CA GLU A 497 -16.95 0.65 -17.41
C GLU A 497 -15.46 0.67 -17.75
N CYS A 498 -14.61 0.13 -16.88
CA CYS A 498 -13.16 0.11 -17.07
C CYS A 498 -12.53 -1.21 -16.64
N SER A 499 -11.33 -1.46 -17.18
CA SER A 499 -10.45 -2.54 -16.75
C SER A 499 -9.08 -1.94 -16.43
N SER A 500 -8.70 -2.03 -15.16
CA SER A 500 -7.35 -1.67 -14.70
C SER A 500 -6.28 -2.56 -15.36
N LYS A 501 -6.57 -3.85 -15.53
CA LYS A 501 -5.64 -4.84 -16.09
C LYS A 501 -5.27 -4.54 -17.53
N THR A 502 -6.26 -4.17 -18.34
CA THR A 502 -6.07 -3.87 -19.78
C THR A 502 -5.92 -2.38 -20.07
N GLN A 503 -5.96 -1.53 -19.04
CA GLN A 503 -6.00 -0.06 -19.13
C GLN A 503 -7.23 0.50 -19.88
N GLN A 504 -8.21 -0.35 -20.20
CA GLN A 504 -9.39 0.08 -20.95
C GLN A 504 -10.23 1.05 -20.11
N ASN A 505 -10.50 2.23 -20.70
CA ASN A 505 -11.33 3.31 -20.15
C ASN A 505 -10.89 3.89 -18.80
N VAL A 506 -9.73 3.50 -18.24
CA VAL A 506 -9.24 4.03 -16.95
C VAL A 506 -9.11 5.56 -17.02
N LYS A 507 -8.44 6.09 -18.05
CA LYS A 507 -8.34 7.54 -18.28
C LYS A 507 -9.71 8.23 -18.40
N ALA A 508 -10.68 7.58 -19.06
CA ALA A 508 -12.01 8.15 -19.27
C ALA A 508 -12.75 8.38 -17.93
N VAL A 509 -12.55 7.50 -16.94
CA VAL A 509 -13.11 7.65 -15.58
C VAL A 509 -12.67 8.98 -14.96
N PHE A 510 -11.37 9.25 -14.96
CA PHE A 510 -10.81 10.44 -14.32
C PHE A 510 -11.06 11.71 -15.14
N ASP A 511 -11.04 11.63 -16.48
CA ASP A 511 -11.44 12.74 -17.34
C ASP A 511 -12.89 13.15 -17.07
N ALA A 512 -13.81 12.20 -16.89
CA ALA A 512 -15.20 12.49 -16.56
C ALA A 512 -15.36 13.12 -15.17
N ALA A 513 -14.60 12.66 -14.18
CA ALA A 513 -14.59 13.24 -12.85
C ALA A 513 -14.12 14.70 -12.87
N ILE A 514 -13.01 14.99 -13.55
CA ILE A 514 -12.48 16.35 -13.74
C ILE A 514 -13.52 17.22 -14.46
N LYS A 515 -14.09 16.73 -15.57
CA LYS A 515 -15.07 17.48 -16.37
C LYS A 515 -16.28 17.90 -15.55
N VAL A 516 -16.81 17.01 -14.70
CA VAL A 516 -17.97 17.32 -13.86
C VAL A 516 -17.66 18.39 -12.81
N VAL A 517 -16.43 18.47 -12.31
CA VAL A 517 -16.00 19.53 -11.37
C VAL A 517 -15.77 20.87 -12.07
N LEU A 518 -15.18 20.85 -13.27
CA LEU A 518 -14.92 22.05 -14.06
C LEU A 518 -16.19 22.62 -14.70
N GLN A 519 -17.13 21.76 -15.08
CA GLN A 519 -18.39 22.10 -15.75
C GLN A 519 -19.58 21.46 -15.01
N PRO A 520 -19.91 21.95 -13.80
CA PRO A 520 -20.96 21.34 -12.99
C PRO A 520 -22.33 21.42 -13.71
N PRO A 521 -23.11 20.33 -13.73
CA PRO A 521 -24.42 20.31 -14.39
C PRO A 521 -25.37 21.32 -13.73
N LYS A 522 -26.11 22.08 -14.54
CA LYS A 522 -27.07 23.10 -14.05
C LYS A 522 -28.11 22.43 -13.14
N GLN A 523 -28.13 22.80 -11.85
CA GLN A 523 -29.12 22.29 -10.90
C GLN A 523 -30.55 22.65 -11.36
N LYS A 524 -31.42 21.63 -11.50
CA LYS A 524 -32.86 21.87 -11.72
C LYS A 524 -33.44 22.51 -10.46
N LYS A 525 -33.81 23.80 -10.51
CA LYS A 525 -34.49 24.49 -9.42
C LYS A 525 -35.74 23.70 -8.99
N LYS A 526 -35.77 23.22 -7.73
CA LYS A 526 -37.00 22.66 -7.14
C LYS A 526 -38.08 23.75 -7.17
N LYS A 527 -39.19 23.51 -7.87
CA LYS A 527 -40.39 24.37 -7.77
C LYS A 527 -40.82 24.36 -6.30
N LYS A 528 -40.77 25.51 -5.61
CA LYS A 528 -41.36 25.67 -4.28
C LYS A 528 -42.84 25.28 -4.39
N LYS A 529 -43.26 24.24 -3.66
CA LYS A 529 -44.70 23.99 -3.46
C LYS A 529 -45.24 25.18 -2.66
N VAL A 530 -46.16 25.92 -3.27
CA VAL A 530 -46.93 26.96 -2.59
C VAL A 530 -47.75 26.26 -1.51
N GLN A 531 -47.45 26.54 -0.24
CA GLN A 531 -48.33 26.16 0.87
C GLN A 531 -49.65 26.91 0.68
N LYS A 532 -50.74 26.17 0.52
CA LYS A 532 -52.09 26.76 0.62
C LYS A 532 -52.32 27.15 2.08
N PRO A 533 -52.88 28.33 2.38
CA PRO A 533 -53.25 28.69 3.73
C PRO A 533 -54.35 27.74 4.21
N CYS A 534 -54.18 27.21 5.41
CA CYS A 534 -55.20 26.43 6.12
C CYS A 534 -56.24 27.41 6.64
N SER A 535 -57.45 27.42 6.07
CA SER A 535 -58.61 28.11 6.64
C SER A 535 -59.25 27.18 7.67
N ILE A 536 -59.21 27.60 8.94
CA ILE A 536 -60.10 27.09 9.98
C ILE A 536 -61.43 27.81 9.76
N LEU A 537 -62.47 27.05 9.45
CA LEU A 537 -63.87 27.48 9.42
C LEU A 537 -64.61 26.77 10.54
#